data_AF-A0AAV6A443-F1
#
_entry.id   AF-A0AAV6A443-F1
#
_cell.length_a   1.000
_cell.length_b   1.000
_cell.length_c   1.000
_cell.angle_alpha   90.00
_cell.angle_beta   90.00
_cell.angle_gamma   90.00
#
_symmetry.space_group_name_H-M   'P 1'
#
loop_
_entity.id
_entity.type
_entity.pdbx_description
1 polymer ?
#
loop_
_entity_poly.entity_id
_entity_poly.type
_entity_poly.pdbx_seq_one_letter_code
_entity_poly.pdbx_strand_id
1 'polypeptide(L)' 'PDPVDMVNLFRRPHHIPPHVPDLLAARPRAVWMQLGISHDEVAETLARAGIKVVQDR' A
#
# COMPACT_ATOMS: atom_id res chain seq x y z
N PRO A 1 -4.31 -2.44 20.00
CA PRO A 1 -3.81 -1.55 18.93
C PRO A 1 -5.00 -0.93 18.20
N ASP A 2 -4.97 0.38 17.97
CA ASP A 2 -6.01 1.08 17.23
C ASP A 2 -5.91 0.79 15.72
N PRO A 3 -7.00 0.96 14.95
CA PRO A 3 -6.98 0.75 13.50
C PRO A 3 -5.99 1.71 12.82
N VAL A 4 -5.17 1.19 11.91
CA VAL A 4 -4.22 2.01 11.13
C VAL A 4 -5.00 2.82 10.10
N ASP A 5 -4.90 4.14 10.15
CA ASP A 5 -5.51 4.99 9.13
C ASP A 5 -4.75 4.93 7.81
N MET A 6 -3.41 4.99 7.85
CA MET A 6 -2.60 5.08 6.65
C MET A 6 -1.25 4.38 6.81
N VAL A 7 -0.80 3.69 5.77
CA VAL A 7 0.59 3.20 5.65
C VAL A 7 1.31 4.01 4.57
N ASN A 8 2.44 4.60 4.93
CA ASN A 8 3.26 5.40 4.03
C ASN A 8 4.53 4.62 3.63
N LEU A 9 4.70 4.38 2.33
CA LEU A 9 5.72 3.50 1.77
C LEU A 9 6.91 4.29 1.23
N PHE A 10 8.08 4.07 1.85
CA PHE A 10 9.40 4.57 1.42
C PHE A 10 10.29 3.44 0.88
N ARG A 11 9.66 2.39 0.32
CA ARG A 11 10.35 1.20 -0.20
C ARG A 11 10.42 1.24 -1.72
N ARG A 12 11.53 0.78 -2.29
CA ARG A 12 11.64 0.60 -3.75
C ARG A 12 10.54 -0.36 -4.24
N PRO A 13 9.98 -0.15 -5.44
CA PRO A 13 8.87 -0.96 -5.97
C PRO A 13 9.04 -2.47 -5.83
N HIS A 14 10.20 -3.02 -6.19
CA HIS A 14 10.45 -4.48 -6.13
C HIS A 14 10.47 -5.07 -4.71
N HIS A 15 10.54 -4.25 -3.67
CA HIS A 15 10.42 -4.69 -2.27
C HIS A 15 9.00 -4.57 -1.72
N ILE A 16 8.04 -4.07 -2.49
CA ILE A 16 6.65 -3.91 -2.05
C ILE A 16 5.86 -5.23 -2.06
N PRO A 17 5.94 -6.10 -3.09
CA PRO A 17 5.11 -7.31 -3.17
C PRO A 17 5.17 -8.22 -1.93
N PRO A 18 6.33 -8.46 -1.29
CA PRO A 18 6.40 -9.26 -0.07
C PRO A 18 5.56 -8.72 1.11
N HIS A 19 5.21 -7.43 1.12
CA HIS A 19 4.42 -6.79 2.17
C HIS A 19 2.91 -6.78 1.92
N VAL A 20 2.45 -7.22 0.74
CA VAL A 20 1.01 -7.27 0.43
C VAL A 20 0.20 -8.05 1.47
N PRO A 21 0.62 -9.25 1.93
CA PRO A 21 -0.12 -9.99 2.95
C PRO A 21 -0.31 -9.19 4.25
N ASP A 22 0.74 -8.50 4.69
CA ASP A 22 0.70 -7.68 5.91
C ASP A 22 -0.22 -6.47 5.74
N LEU A 23 -0.17 -5.80 4.58
CA LEU A 23 -1.05 -4.67 4.26
C LEU A 23 -2.52 -5.08 4.22
N LEU A 24 -2.82 -6.25 3.65
CA LEU A 24 -4.17 -6.81 3.61
C LEU A 24 -4.66 -7.21 5.01
N ALA A 25 -3.78 -7.77 5.85
CA ALA A 25 -4.12 -8.13 7.23
C ALA A 25 -4.37 -6.90 8.10
N ALA A 26 -3.55 -5.85 7.93
CA ALA A 26 -3.68 -4.59 8.68
C ALA A 26 -4.91 -3.77 8.27
N ARG A 27 -5.41 -3.93 7.04
CA ARG A 27 -6.56 -3.20 6.47
C ARG A 27 -6.53 -1.68 6.73
N PRO A 28 -5.44 -0.97 6.39
CA PRO A 28 -5.42 0.47 6.54
C PRO A 28 -6.47 1.14 5.65
N ARG A 29 -6.92 2.34 6.02
CA ARG A 29 -7.84 3.11 5.14
C ARG A 29 -7.14 3.53 3.84
N ALA A 30 -5.83 3.81 3.91
CA ALA A 30 -5.04 4.16 2.75
C ALA A 30 -3.60 3.62 2.79
N VAL A 31 -3.04 3.39 1.60
CA VAL A 31 -1.61 3.16 1.37
C VAL A 31 -1.11 4.26 0.43
N TRP A 32 -0.05 4.95 0.84
CA TRP A 32 0.59 6.00 0.04
C TRP A 32 1.99 5.56 -0.35
N MET A 33 2.24 5.39 -1.64
CA MET A 33 3.57 5.22 -2.22
C MET A 33 4.09 6.59 -2.65
N GLN A 34 5.19 7.04 -2.03
CA GLN A 34 5.74 8.38 -2.25
C GLN A 34 6.17 8.61 -3.71
N LEU A 35 6.44 9.87 -4.07
CA LEU A 35 6.96 10.26 -5.39
C LEU A 35 8.11 9.34 -5.87
N GLY A 36 8.02 8.88 -7.12
CA GLY A 36 8.96 7.92 -7.71
C GLY A 36 8.76 6.46 -7.28
N ILE A 37 7.71 6.17 -6.50
CA ILE A 37 7.35 4.81 -6.06
C ILE A 37 5.95 4.48 -6.59
N SER A 38 5.89 3.46 -7.44
CA SER A 38 4.66 2.87 -7.95
C SER A 38 4.82 1.37 -8.16
N HIS A 39 3.74 0.62 -8.01
CA HIS A 39 3.66 -0.80 -8.33
C HIS A 39 2.21 -1.19 -8.63
N ASP A 40 1.84 -1.21 -9.92
CA ASP A 40 0.45 -1.31 -10.36
C ASP A 40 -0.27 -2.58 -9.88
N GLU A 41 0.39 -3.75 -9.94
CA GLU A 41 -0.21 -5.01 -9.48
C GLU A 41 -0.53 -5.02 -7.97
N VAL A 42 0.36 -4.43 -7.16
CA VAL A 42 0.13 -4.28 -5.72
C VAL A 42 -1.00 -3.30 -5.48
N ALA A 43 -0.99 -2.16 -6.17
CA ALA A 43 -2.01 -1.14 -6.02
C ALA A 43 -3.40 -1.68 -6.38
N GLU A 44 -3.50 -2.46 -7.46
CA GLU A 44 -4.73 -3.12 -7.87
C GLU A 44 -5.20 -4.14 -6.82
N THR A 45 -4.28 -4.96 -6.30
CA THR A 45 -4.60 -5.95 -5.26
C THR A 45 -5.16 -5.28 -4.00
N LEU A 46 -4.53 -4.20 -3.54
CA LEU A 46 -4.97 -3.44 -2.37
C LEU A 46 -6.30 -2.70 -2.63
N ALA A 47 -6.46 -2.13 -3.82
CA ALA A 47 -7.70 -1.45 -4.22
C ALA A 47 -8.89 -2.41 -4.27
N ARG A 48 -8.70 -3.64 -4.79
CA ARG A 48 -9.73 -4.70 -4.77
C ARG A 48 -10.12 -5.13 -3.36
N ALA A 49 -9.22 -4.99 -2.39
CA ALA A 49 -9.50 -5.20 -0.96
C ALA A 49 -10.16 -3.99 -0.27
N GLY A 50 -10.46 -2.92 -1.01
CA GLY A 50 -11.10 -1.71 -0.49
C GLY A 50 -10.13 -0.71 0.18
N ILE A 51 -8.83 -0.88 -0.01
CA ILE A 51 -7.81 0.03 0.52
C ILE A 51 -7.54 1.13 -0.52
N LYS A 52 -7.62 2.40 -0.11
CA LYS A 52 -7.27 3.52 -1.02
C LYS A 52 -5.77 3.51 -1.30
N VAL A 53 -5.38 3.46 -2.56
CA VAL A 53 -3.95 3.53 -2.94
C VAL A 53 -3.65 4.87 -3.61
N VAL A 54 -2.61 5.55 -3.14
CA VAL A 54 -2.01 6.73 -3.77
C VAL A 54 -0.60 6.36 -4.18
N GLN A 55 -0.21 6.66 -5.42
CA GLN A 55 1.11 6.36 -5.95
C GLN A 55 1.68 7.57 -6.69
N ASP A 56 3.01 7.69 -6.69
CA ASP A 56 3.75 8.73 -7.41
C ASP A 56 3.24 10.17 -7.15
N ARG A 57 2.95 10.45 -5.87
CA ARG A 57 2.42 11.74 -5.39
C ARG A 57 2.98 12.14 -4.04
#